data_AF-A0A520BG82-F1
#
_entry.id   AF-A0A520BG82-F1
#
_cell.length_a   1.000
_cell.length_b   1.000
_cell.length_c   1.000
_cell.angle_alpha   90.00
_cell.angle_beta   90.00
_cell.angle_gamma   90.00
#
_symmetry.space_group_name_H-M   'P 1'
#
loop_
_entity.id
_entity.type
_entity.pdbx_description
1 polymer ?
#
loop_
_entity_poly.entity_id
_entity_poly.type
_entity_poly.pdbx_seq_one_letter_code
_entity_poly.pdbx_strand_id
1 'polypeptide(L)'
;STALVQELANASVTLLKGKDYIKNMVPIRRTAIISIGVPSVTRFQKEISKGFYNSVYYVLDKDATSTQISNVAREIGAFDQVIVGIHDSRARPGNNIPLNAGVKNFIKELSTKNTVFSLFANPYNLSALPGLENSKGLIVAYQKEDYMQVSAAAVINNRLVPKGKLPVSILPNYKFGDGL
;
A
#
# COMPACT_ATOMS: atom_id res chain seq x y z
N SER A 1 -15.96 0.79 21.43
CA SER A 1 -16.73 1.30 20.28
C SER A 1 -15.87 1.21 19.03
N THR A 2 -16.44 0.80 17.89
CA THR A 2 -15.74 0.70 16.59
C THR A 2 -15.26 2.08 16.09
N ALA A 3 -15.96 3.15 16.44
CA ALA A 3 -15.58 4.52 16.07
C ALA A 3 -14.24 4.94 16.68
N LEU A 4 -14.00 4.60 17.96
CA LEU A 4 -12.74 4.93 18.64
C LEU A 4 -11.55 4.18 18.01
N VAL A 5 -11.75 2.91 17.63
CA VAL A 5 -10.72 2.14 16.92
C VAL A 5 -10.36 2.79 15.57
N GLN A 6 -11.38 3.26 14.84
CA GLN A 6 -11.16 3.98 13.58
C GLN A 6 -10.43 5.32 13.78
N GLU A 7 -10.71 6.03 14.87
CA GLU A 7 -10.02 7.28 15.19
C GLU A 7 -8.53 7.04 15.51
N LEU A 8 -8.23 5.99 16.27
CA LEU A 8 -6.85 5.57 16.53
C LEU A 8 -6.13 5.15 15.24
N ALA A 9 -6.83 4.48 14.33
CA ALA A 9 -6.32 4.13 13.01
C ALA A 9 -5.98 5.38 12.18
N ASN A 10 -6.88 6.37 12.18
CA ASN A 10 -6.70 7.63 11.48
C ASN A 10 -5.52 8.44 12.05
N ALA A 11 -5.31 8.40 13.36
CA ALA A 11 -4.20 9.08 14.02
C ALA A 11 -2.84 8.38 13.80
N SER A 12 -2.84 7.06 13.61
CA SER A 12 -1.62 6.26 13.49
C SER A 12 -1.10 6.10 12.07
N VAL A 13 -1.96 6.16 11.04
CA VAL A 13 -1.52 6.02 9.63
C VAL A 13 -0.44 7.06 9.30
N THR A 14 0.68 6.57 8.76
CA THR A 14 1.92 7.33 8.60
C THR A 14 2.24 7.46 7.11
N LEU A 15 2.38 8.69 6.61
CA LEU A 15 2.82 8.96 5.23
C LEU A 15 4.32 9.24 5.22
N LEU A 16 5.11 8.41 4.54
CA LEU A 16 6.56 8.58 4.47
C LEU A 16 7.01 9.42 3.27
N LYS A 17 6.28 9.34 2.16
CA LYS A 17 6.58 10.08 0.92
C LYS A 17 5.31 10.25 0.09
N GLY A 18 5.29 11.28 -0.74
CA GLY A 18 4.33 11.39 -1.85
C GLY A 18 3.11 12.24 -1.58
N LYS A 19 3.18 13.12 -0.58
CA LYS A 19 2.09 14.05 -0.21
C LYS A 19 1.53 14.81 -1.40
N ASP A 20 2.42 15.46 -2.17
CA ASP A 20 1.99 16.22 -3.35
C ASP A 20 1.54 15.32 -4.50
N TYR A 21 2.16 14.15 -4.68
CA TYR A 21 1.75 13.22 -5.72
C TYR A 21 0.32 12.70 -5.47
N ILE A 22 0.04 12.24 -4.25
CA ILE A 22 -1.27 11.75 -3.82
C ILE A 22 -2.33 12.86 -3.95
N LYS A 23 -2.00 14.09 -3.54
CA LYS A 23 -2.90 15.24 -3.67
C LYS A 23 -3.28 15.53 -5.13
N ASN A 24 -2.36 15.29 -6.07
CA ASN A 24 -2.53 15.57 -7.48
C ASN A 24 -2.97 14.35 -8.32
N MET A 25 -3.23 13.20 -7.70
CA MET A 25 -3.81 12.05 -8.41
C MET A 25 -5.19 12.39 -8.96
N VAL A 26 -5.50 11.90 -10.16
CA VAL A 26 -6.70 12.27 -10.90
C VAL A 26 -7.73 11.13 -10.87
N PRO A 27 -8.88 11.29 -10.19
CA PRO A 27 -9.94 10.29 -10.05
C PRO A 27 -10.48 9.64 -11.34
N ILE A 28 -10.59 10.40 -12.44
CA ILE A 28 -11.18 9.94 -13.71
C ILE A 28 -10.25 9.05 -14.53
N ARG A 29 -8.93 9.12 -14.27
CA ARG A 29 -7.94 8.35 -15.03
C ARG A 29 -8.04 6.87 -14.71
N ARG A 30 -7.57 6.03 -15.63
CA ARG A 30 -7.60 4.58 -15.44
C ARG A 30 -6.62 4.21 -14.34
N THR A 31 -7.15 3.67 -13.24
CA THR A 31 -6.36 3.32 -12.06
C THR A 31 -6.40 1.82 -11.78
N ALA A 32 -5.23 1.17 -11.72
CA ALA A 32 -5.12 -0.20 -11.24
C ALA A 32 -4.97 -0.19 -9.72
N ILE A 33 -5.81 -0.95 -9.01
CA ILE A 33 -5.71 -1.08 -7.54
C ILE A 33 -5.37 -2.54 -7.21
N ILE A 34 -4.13 -2.76 -6.80
CA ILE A 34 -3.57 -4.09 -6.59
C ILE A 34 -3.46 -4.37 -5.09
N SER A 35 -4.00 -5.50 -4.63
CA SER A 35 -3.68 -6.03 -3.29
C SER A 35 -2.77 -7.23 -3.42
N ILE A 36 -1.60 -7.17 -2.78
CA ILE A 36 -0.56 -8.19 -2.81
C ILE A 36 -0.46 -8.88 -1.44
N GLY A 37 -0.26 -10.20 -1.43
CA GLY A 37 -0.07 -11.01 -0.23
C GLY A 37 -1.35 -11.58 0.37
N VAL A 38 -2.47 -11.43 -0.34
CA VAL A 38 -3.81 -11.90 0.04
C VAL A 38 -4.51 -12.54 -1.16
N PRO A 39 -5.43 -13.50 -0.95
CA PRO A 39 -6.06 -14.25 -2.04
C PRO A 39 -7.35 -13.61 -2.56
N SER A 40 -7.84 -12.52 -1.97
CA SER A 40 -9.13 -11.92 -2.31
C SER A 40 -9.14 -10.40 -2.24
N VAL A 41 -10.20 -9.80 -2.80
CA VAL A 41 -10.41 -8.34 -2.82
C VAL A 41 -10.52 -7.80 -1.40
N THR A 42 -9.75 -6.76 -1.12
CA THR A 42 -9.61 -6.20 0.23
C THR A 42 -10.55 -5.04 0.51
N ARG A 43 -10.67 -4.67 1.78
CA ARG A 43 -11.36 -3.45 2.20
C ARG A 43 -10.69 -2.21 1.60
N PHE A 44 -9.37 -2.19 1.54
CA PHE A 44 -8.56 -1.14 0.96
C PHE A 44 -8.97 -0.86 -0.49
N GLN A 45 -9.05 -1.88 -1.33
CA GLN A 45 -9.47 -1.73 -2.72
C GLN A 45 -10.88 -1.13 -2.85
N LYS A 46 -11.82 -1.63 -2.04
CA LYS A 46 -13.20 -1.12 -1.99
C LYS A 46 -13.31 0.33 -1.54
N GLU A 47 -12.41 0.79 -0.66
CA GLU A 47 -12.40 2.17 -0.19
C GLU A 47 -11.72 3.12 -1.18
N ILE A 48 -10.63 2.68 -1.84
CA ILE A 48 -9.96 3.48 -2.88
C ILE A 48 -10.91 3.76 -4.05
N SER A 49 -11.65 2.77 -4.54
CA SER A 49 -12.54 2.94 -5.71
C SER A 49 -13.67 3.96 -5.50
N LYS A 50 -14.01 4.29 -4.24
CA LYS A 50 -14.97 5.37 -3.95
C LYS A 50 -14.45 6.76 -4.33
N GLY A 51 -13.13 6.93 -4.43
CA GLY A 51 -12.49 8.14 -4.94
C GLY A 51 -11.99 7.98 -6.37
N PHE A 52 -11.57 6.78 -6.77
CA PHE A 52 -11.08 6.45 -8.10
C PHE A 52 -12.09 5.58 -8.85
N TYR A 53 -13.10 6.21 -9.43
CA TYR A 53 -14.27 5.53 -10.01
C TYR A 53 -13.98 4.81 -11.33
N ASN A 54 -12.91 5.19 -12.04
CA ASN A 54 -12.40 4.47 -13.21
C ASN A 54 -11.26 3.53 -12.81
N SER A 55 -11.56 2.54 -11.97
CA SER A 55 -10.55 1.61 -11.45
C SER A 55 -10.89 0.14 -11.65
N VAL A 56 -9.84 -0.68 -11.70
CA VAL A 56 -9.92 -2.14 -11.79
C VAL A 56 -9.12 -2.75 -10.65
N TYR A 57 -9.68 -3.79 -10.03
CA TYR A 57 -9.04 -4.51 -8.95
C TYR A 57 -8.17 -5.65 -9.46
N TYR A 58 -6.99 -5.76 -8.87
CA TYR A 58 -6.09 -6.89 -9.03
C TYR A 58 -5.75 -7.49 -7.69
N VAL A 59 -5.60 -8.79 -7.64
CA VAL A 59 -5.17 -9.52 -6.44
C VAL A 59 -4.02 -10.42 -6.83
N LEU A 60 -2.95 -10.39 -6.04
CA LEU A 60 -1.78 -11.23 -6.23
C LEU A 60 -1.43 -11.90 -4.91
N ASP A 61 -1.56 -13.23 -4.88
CA ASP A 61 -1.24 -14.00 -3.68
C ASP A 61 0.25 -13.94 -3.33
N LYS A 62 0.60 -14.23 -2.08
CA LYS A 62 1.98 -14.24 -1.58
C LYS A 62 2.89 -15.23 -2.32
N ASP A 63 2.32 -16.31 -2.86
CA ASP A 63 3.03 -17.35 -3.60
C ASP A 63 2.71 -17.33 -5.11
N ALA A 64 2.24 -16.19 -5.64
CA ALA A 64 1.87 -16.08 -7.05
C ALA A 64 2.98 -16.56 -7.99
N THR A 65 2.58 -17.31 -9.01
CA THR A 65 3.46 -17.86 -10.05
C THR A 65 3.96 -16.78 -10.99
N SER A 66 5.06 -17.03 -11.71
CA SER A 66 5.58 -16.13 -12.75
C SER A 66 4.52 -15.80 -13.81
N THR A 67 3.69 -16.77 -14.20
CA THR A 67 2.58 -16.57 -15.13
C THR A 67 1.56 -15.59 -14.56
N GLN A 68 1.13 -15.77 -13.30
CA GLN A 68 0.17 -14.85 -12.66
C GLN A 68 0.75 -13.43 -12.56
N ILE A 69 2.01 -13.30 -12.15
CA ILE A 69 2.71 -12.01 -12.07
C ILE A 69 2.78 -11.34 -13.45
N SER A 70 3.20 -12.07 -14.49
CA SER A 70 3.33 -11.51 -15.84
C SER A 70 2.00 -11.10 -16.46
N ASN A 71 0.91 -11.80 -16.14
CA ASN A 71 -0.44 -11.42 -16.57
C ASN A 71 -0.85 -10.08 -15.95
N VAL A 72 -0.72 -9.95 -14.63
CA VAL A 72 -1.01 -8.67 -13.93
C VAL A 72 -0.10 -7.56 -14.48
N ALA A 73 1.21 -7.81 -14.61
CA ALA A 73 2.17 -6.83 -15.11
C ALA A 73 1.84 -6.29 -16.50
N ARG A 74 1.32 -7.16 -17.39
CA ARG A 74 0.89 -6.79 -18.74
C ARG A 74 -0.36 -5.93 -18.72
N GLU A 75 -1.37 -6.34 -17.94
CA GLU A 75 -2.64 -5.62 -17.85
C GLU A 75 -2.47 -4.22 -17.27
N ILE A 76 -1.66 -4.08 -16.22
CA ILE A 76 -1.45 -2.78 -15.58
C ILE A 76 -0.64 -1.79 -16.44
N GLY A 77 0.00 -2.26 -17.51
CA GLY A 77 0.74 -1.41 -18.45
C GLY A 77 -0.13 -0.38 -19.18
N ALA A 78 -1.43 -0.61 -19.24
CA ALA A 78 -2.41 0.29 -19.86
C ALA A 78 -3.03 1.33 -18.89
N PHE A 79 -2.59 1.36 -17.63
CA PHE A 79 -3.16 2.24 -16.60
C PHE A 79 -2.27 3.46 -16.36
N ASP A 80 -2.90 4.61 -16.14
CA ASP A 80 -2.21 5.88 -15.91
C ASP A 80 -1.66 5.97 -14.47
N GLN A 81 -2.31 5.27 -13.55
CA GLN A 81 -2.04 5.32 -12.12
C GLN A 81 -2.14 3.91 -11.53
N VAL A 82 -1.24 3.61 -10.60
CA VAL A 82 -1.25 2.33 -9.88
C VAL A 82 -1.25 2.60 -8.37
N ILE A 83 -2.15 1.94 -7.66
CA ILE A 83 -2.25 1.97 -6.20
C ILE A 83 -2.08 0.54 -5.71
N VAL A 84 -1.17 0.31 -4.77
CA VAL A 84 -0.82 -1.02 -4.29
C VAL A 84 -0.96 -1.11 -2.77
N GLY A 85 -1.76 -2.07 -2.30
CA GLY A 85 -1.77 -2.51 -0.91
C GLY A 85 -0.89 -3.75 -0.75
N ILE A 86 0.11 -3.70 0.13
CA ILE A 86 0.95 -4.86 0.46
C ILE A 86 0.51 -5.35 1.84
N HIS A 87 0.01 -6.58 1.90
CA HIS A 87 -0.61 -7.13 3.11
C HIS A 87 0.22 -8.29 3.68
N ASP A 88 0.45 -8.27 4.98
CA ASP A 88 0.89 -9.47 5.70
C ASP A 88 -0.34 -10.29 6.11
N SER A 89 -0.56 -11.42 5.44
CA SER A 89 -1.73 -12.28 5.69
C SER A 89 -1.63 -13.11 6.98
N ARG A 90 -0.48 -13.12 7.68
CA ARG A 90 -0.31 -13.84 8.95
C ARG A 90 -1.21 -13.28 10.05
N ALA A 91 -1.65 -14.12 10.98
CA ALA A 91 -2.44 -13.68 12.14
C ALA A 91 -1.62 -12.77 13.09
N ARG A 92 -0.30 -12.96 13.13
CA ARG A 92 0.65 -12.13 13.86
C ARG A 92 1.73 -11.66 12.90
N PRO A 93 1.60 -10.45 12.32
CA PRO A 93 2.60 -9.89 11.42
C PRO A 93 3.95 -9.73 12.14
N GLY A 94 4.98 -10.38 11.62
CA GLY A 94 6.34 -10.29 12.11
C GLY A 94 7.25 -9.56 11.12
N ASN A 95 8.55 -9.63 11.38
CA ASN A 95 9.55 -9.30 10.37
C ASN A 95 9.51 -10.33 9.24
N ASN A 96 10.13 -10.00 8.10
CA ASN A 96 10.17 -10.84 6.90
C ASN A 96 8.79 -11.25 6.39
N ILE A 97 8.14 -10.33 5.68
CA ILE A 97 6.84 -10.54 5.04
C ILE A 97 6.92 -11.77 4.13
N PRO A 98 5.97 -12.72 4.21
CA PRO A 98 6.08 -14.03 3.58
C PRO A 98 5.70 -13.99 2.09
N LEU A 99 6.30 -13.07 1.33
CA LEU A 99 6.15 -12.98 -0.11
C LEU A 99 7.28 -13.74 -0.80
N ASN A 100 6.96 -14.50 -1.84
CA ASN A 100 7.97 -15.17 -2.65
C ASN A 100 8.86 -14.15 -3.41
N ALA A 101 10.00 -14.61 -3.93
CA ALA A 101 10.96 -13.74 -4.61
C ALA A 101 10.38 -13.06 -5.86
N GLY A 102 9.52 -13.75 -6.62
CA GLY A 102 8.87 -13.19 -7.81
C GLY A 102 7.97 -12.00 -7.47
N VAL A 103 7.16 -12.13 -6.42
CA VAL A 103 6.28 -11.07 -5.92
C VAL A 103 7.09 -9.88 -5.39
N LYS A 104 8.18 -10.13 -4.65
CA LYS A 104 9.09 -9.05 -4.19
C LYS A 104 9.73 -8.30 -5.37
N ASN A 105 10.16 -9.01 -6.41
CA ASN A 105 10.69 -8.40 -7.63
C ASN A 105 9.63 -7.57 -8.35
N PHE A 106 8.40 -8.06 -8.44
CA PHE A 106 7.30 -7.30 -9.03
C PHE A 106 6.98 -6.01 -8.26
N ILE A 107 6.99 -6.05 -6.92
CA ILE A 107 6.86 -4.84 -6.09
C ILE A 107 7.97 -3.84 -6.40
N LYS A 108 9.21 -4.31 -6.53
CA LYS A 108 10.36 -3.48 -6.90
C LYS A 108 10.18 -2.85 -8.29
N GLU A 109 9.73 -3.61 -9.29
CA GLU A 109 9.44 -3.08 -10.63
C GLU A 109 8.31 -2.03 -10.60
N LEU A 110 7.27 -2.24 -9.79
CA LEU A 110 6.20 -1.26 -9.60
C LEU A 110 6.69 0.02 -8.93
N SER A 111 7.69 -0.08 -8.05
CA SER A 111 8.24 1.07 -7.32
C SER A 111 8.93 2.11 -8.20
N THR A 112 9.36 1.73 -9.40
CA THR A 112 9.98 2.65 -10.37
C THR A 112 8.97 3.35 -11.27
N LYS A 113 7.68 2.98 -11.18
CA LYS A 113 6.57 3.54 -11.97
C LYS A 113 5.81 4.62 -11.18
N ASN A 114 4.69 5.07 -11.75
CA ASN A 114 3.74 6.01 -11.17
C ASN A 114 2.85 5.35 -10.08
N THR A 115 3.48 4.75 -9.08
CA THR A 115 2.81 3.88 -8.10
C THR A 115 2.83 4.46 -6.69
N VAL A 116 1.67 4.39 -6.02
CA VAL A 116 1.52 4.66 -4.58
C VAL A 116 1.32 3.36 -3.82
N PHE A 117 2.09 3.16 -2.75
CA PHE A 117 2.04 1.96 -1.91
C PHE A 117 1.47 2.25 -0.53
N SER A 118 0.69 1.30 -0.02
CA SER A 118 0.25 1.21 1.36
C SER A 118 0.70 -0.13 1.95
N LEU A 119 1.54 -0.09 2.99
CA LEU A 119 2.00 -1.26 3.71
C LEU A 119 1.07 -1.57 4.90
N PHE A 120 0.42 -2.73 4.84
CA PHE A 120 -0.36 -3.34 5.91
C PHE A 120 0.41 -4.51 6.53
N ALA A 121 1.60 -4.19 7.04
CA ALA A 121 2.44 -5.09 7.79
C ALA A 121 3.23 -4.33 8.88
N ASN A 122 3.99 -5.06 9.68
CA ASN A 122 4.99 -4.46 10.56
C ASN A 122 5.95 -3.55 9.75
N PRO A 123 6.23 -2.30 10.17
CA PRO A 123 7.08 -1.36 9.43
C PRO A 123 8.47 -1.90 9.09
N TYR A 124 9.05 -2.77 9.92
CA TYR A 124 10.35 -3.39 9.64
C TYR A 124 10.37 -4.20 8.34
N ASN A 125 9.21 -4.56 7.78
CA ASN A 125 9.14 -5.23 6.47
C ASN A 125 9.55 -4.35 5.29
N LEU A 126 9.62 -3.02 5.46
CA LEU A 126 10.14 -2.15 4.42
C LEU A 126 11.59 -2.48 4.04
N SER A 127 12.43 -2.96 4.99
CA SER A 127 13.80 -3.38 4.68
C SER A 127 13.86 -4.65 3.81
N ALA A 128 12.80 -5.48 3.84
CA ALA A 128 12.67 -6.68 3.02
C ALA A 128 12.03 -6.41 1.65
N LEU A 129 11.68 -5.16 1.36
CA LEU A 129 11.03 -4.69 0.13
C LEU A 129 11.82 -3.52 -0.49
N PRO A 130 13.09 -3.75 -0.90
CA PRO A 130 13.92 -2.70 -1.44
C PRO A 130 13.32 -2.10 -2.72
N GLY A 131 13.42 -0.78 -2.86
CA GLY A 131 12.88 -0.02 -3.98
C GLY A 131 11.66 0.81 -3.63
N LEU A 132 10.91 0.47 -2.57
CA LEU A 132 9.73 1.25 -2.13
C LEU A 132 10.06 2.71 -1.80
N GLU A 133 11.29 3.01 -1.41
CA GLU A 133 11.80 4.37 -1.22
C GLU A 133 11.77 5.24 -2.50
N ASN A 134 11.75 4.61 -3.67
CA ASN A 134 11.69 5.24 -4.99
C ASN A 134 10.25 5.45 -5.51
N SER A 135 9.25 4.89 -4.82
CA SER A 135 7.85 5.03 -5.20
C SER A 135 7.36 6.48 -5.17
N LYS A 136 6.28 6.77 -5.89
CA LYS A 136 5.68 8.11 -5.91
C LYS A 136 4.95 8.43 -4.60
N GLY A 137 4.51 7.42 -3.87
CA GLY A 137 3.99 7.58 -2.52
C GLY A 137 4.10 6.30 -1.71
N LEU A 138 4.36 6.46 -0.41
CA LEU A 138 4.53 5.35 0.52
C LEU A 138 3.82 5.67 1.84
N ILE A 139 2.82 4.86 2.17
CA ILE A 139 2.04 4.90 3.40
C ILE A 139 2.34 3.65 4.21
N VAL A 140 2.57 3.82 5.50
CA VAL A 140 2.63 2.73 6.48
C VAL A 140 1.34 2.76 7.29
N ALA A 141 0.52 1.74 7.06
CA ALA A 141 -0.79 1.54 7.69
C ALA A 141 -0.77 0.38 8.69
N TYR A 142 0.41 -0.15 9.04
CA TYR A 142 0.61 -1.12 10.11
C TYR A 142 -0.23 -2.39 9.96
N GLN A 143 -1.26 -2.59 10.78
CA GLN A 143 -1.97 -3.86 10.81
C GLN A 143 -2.90 -4.02 9.58
N LYS A 144 -3.36 -5.24 9.33
CA LYS A 144 -4.13 -5.60 8.13
C LYS A 144 -5.64 -5.41 8.27
N GLU A 145 -6.08 -5.00 9.45
CA GLU A 145 -7.47 -4.88 9.85
C GLU A 145 -8.17 -3.81 9.01
N ASP A 146 -9.47 -3.99 8.83
CA ASP A 146 -10.28 -3.15 7.96
C ASP A 146 -10.20 -1.66 8.32
N TYR A 147 -10.10 -1.33 9.61
CA TYR A 147 -9.98 0.06 10.05
C TYR A 147 -8.68 0.73 9.59
N MET A 148 -7.55 0.00 9.53
CA MET A 148 -6.29 0.52 9.00
C MET A 148 -6.36 0.68 7.49
N GLN A 149 -6.99 -0.29 6.80
CA GLN A 149 -7.22 -0.22 5.37
C GLN A 149 -8.09 0.98 4.97
N VAL A 150 -9.13 1.27 5.77
CA VAL A 150 -9.98 2.46 5.62
C VAL A 150 -9.16 3.74 5.79
N SER A 151 -8.32 3.84 6.82
CA SER A 151 -7.49 5.02 7.06
C SER A 151 -6.50 5.27 5.91
N ALA A 152 -5.80 4.24 5.45
CA ALA A 152 -4.88 4.35 4.31
C ALA A 152 -5.59 4.79 3.02
N ALA A 153 -6.76 4.21 2.75
CA ALA A 153 -7.56 4.61 1.60
C ALA A 153 -8.09 6.05 1.73
N ALA A 154 -8.46 6.48 2.93
CA ALA A 154 -8.88 7.86 3.18
C ALA A 154 -7.75 8.86 2.94
N VAL A 155 -6.49 8.52 3.27
CA VAL A 155 -5.32 9.34 2.92
C VAL A 155 -5.19 9.48 1.40
N ILE A 156 -5.23 8.36 0.66
CA ILE A 156 -5.07 8.37 -0.80
C ILE A 156 -6.23 9.11 -1.50
N ASN A 157 -7.45 8.97 -0.97
CA ASN A 157 -8.63 9.69 -1.46
C ASN A 157 -8.68 11.17 -1.00
N ASN A 158 -7.63 11.70 -0.36
CA ASN A 158 -7.59 13.06 0.19
C ASN A 158 -8.72 13.39 1.18
N ARG A 159 -9.25 12.38 1.88
CA ARG A 159 -10.29 12.51 2.93
C ARG A 159 -9.74 12.50 4.35
N LEU A 160 -8.45 12.18 4.50
CA LEU A 160 -7.75 12.16 5.79
C LEU A 160 -6.36 12.77 5.63
N VAL A 161 -6.02 13.71 6.50
CA VAL A 161 -4.64 14.21 6.62
C VAL A 161 -3.88 13.26 7.55
N PRO A 162 -2.83 12.57 7.08
CA PRO A 162 -2.05 11.66 7.92
C PRO A 162 -1.34 12.44 9.03
N LYS A 163 -1.28 11.85 10.22
CA LYS A 163 -0.59 12.43 11.40
C LYS A 163 0.39 11.45 12.05
N GLY A 164 0.37 10.19 11.63
CA GLY A 164 1.21 9.15 12.19
C GLY A 164 2.69 9.42 11.97
N LYS A 165 3.50 8.89 12.88
CA LYS A 165 4.96 8.95 12.85
C LYS A 165 5.49 7.53 13.06
N LEU A 166 6.61 7.20 12.41
CA LEU A 166 7.22 5.89 12.60
C LEU A 166 7.66 5.70 14.06
N PRO A 167 7.22 4.62 14.73
CA PRO A 167 7.66 4.30 16.08
C PRO A 167 9.03 3.60 16.11
N VAL A 168 9.68 3.44 14.95
CA VAL A 168 10.92 2.68 14.76
C VAL A 168 11.79 3.30 13.66
N SER A 169 13.09 3.03 13.69
CA SER A 169 14.00 3.36 12.59
C SER A 169 14.11 2.19 11.61
N ILE A 170 14.07 2.48 10.31
CA ILE A 170 14.21 1.52 9.22
C ILE A 170 15.34 2.02 8.33
N LEU A 171 16.56 1.70 8.74
CA LEU A 171 17.78 2.20 8.10
C LEU A 171 18.00 1.57 6.71
N PRO A 172 18.63 2.30 5.78
CA PRO A 172 19.12 3.68 5.93
C PRO A 172 18.05 4.75 5.64
N ASN A 173 16.88 4.38 5.14
CA ASN A 173 15.95 5.29 4.48
C ASN A 173 15.04 6.08 5.42
N TYR A 174 14.65 5.52 6.56
CA TYR A 174 13.69 6.13 7.48
C TYR A 174 14.16 6.05 8.94
N LYS A 175 13.94 7.13 9.68
CA LYS A 175 14.29 7.26 11.10
C LYS A 175 13.03 7.25 11.98
N PHE A 176 13.23 6.92 13.25
CA PHE A 176 12.22 7.13 14.28
C PHE A 176 11.65 8.55 14.20
N GLY A 177 10.32 8.67 14.24
CA GLY A 177 9.63 9.94 14.16
C GLY A 177 9.38 10.46 12.73
N ASP A 178 9.78 9.74 11.67
CA ASP A 178 9.48 10.15 10.31
C ASP A 178 7.98 10.03 9.99
N GLY A 179 7.47 11.00 9.22
CA GLY A 179 6.09 11.08 8.73
C GLY A 179 5.74 12.50 8.28
N LEU A 180 5.02 12.66 7.17
CA LEU A 180 4.68 13.95 6.50
C LEU A 180 3.27 14.49 6.82
#